data_AF-A0A354UDT9-F1
#
_entry.id   AF-A0A354UDT9-F1
#
_cell.length_a   1.000
_cell.length_b   1.000
_cell.length_c   1.000
_cell.angle_alpha   90.00
_cell.angle_beta   90.00
_cell.angle_gamma   90.00
#
_symmetry.space_group_name_H-M   'P 1'
#
loop_
_entity.id
_entity.type
_entity.pdbx_description
1 polymer ?
#
loop_
_entity_poly.entity_id
_entity_poly.type
_entity_poly.pdbx_seq_one_letter_code
_entity_poly.pdbx_strand_id
1 'polypeptide(L)'
;VGCKYFSQDAVIRLYENAGKKFDEKLTKAEKLSLVQSLLEKGDKLAEEIYENIGIFLGYTLPFYHKFYGMKHLLIMGRVVSGRAGQIIVDNAKKVLKEEFNLEIDLILPDEKSKRVGQSIASASLVKI
;
A
#
# COMPACT_ATOMS: atom_id res chain seq x y z
N VAL A 1 -9.17 0.78 -13.28
CA VAL A 1 -9.43 0.13 -11.96
C VAL A 1 -8.14 0.02 -11.18
N GLY A 2 -8.01 0.68 -10.01
CA GLY A 2 -7.00 0.56 -8.93
C GLY A 2 -5.49 0.49 -9.24
N CYS A 3 -5.10 -0.30 -10.24
CA CYS A 3 -3.75 -0.65 -10.69
C CYS A 3 -2.81 0.56 -10.91
N LYS A 4 -3.33 1.75 -11.25
CA LYS A 4 -2.50 2.95 -11.42
C LYS A 4 -2.21 3.73 -10.12
N TYR A 5 -2.90 3.41 -9.02
CA TYR A 5 -2.79 4.14 -7.75
C TYR A 5 -2.15 3.30 -6.63
N PHE A 6 -2.15 1.97 -6.75
CA PHE A 6 -1.51 1.05 -5.80
C PHE A 6 -0.30 0.32 -6.40
N SER A 7 0.49 1.03 -7.21
CA SER A 7 1.60 0.45 -7.96
C SER A 7 2.88 1.28 -7.87
N GLN A 8 3.98 0.70 -8.34
CA GLN A 8 5.26 1.42 -8.43
C GLN A 8 5.11 2.69 -9.27
N ASP A 9 4.34 2.61 -10.35
CA ASP A 9 4.04 3.76 -11.20
C ASP A 9 3.31 4.86 -10.44
N ALA A 10 2.46 4.52 -9.46
CA ALA A 10 1.82 5.51 -8.60
C ALA A 10 2.85 6.27 -7.76
N VAL A 11 3.74 5.54 -7.07
CA VAL A 11 4.80 6.11 -6.24
C VAL A 11 5.72 7.00 -7.07
N ILE A 12 6.15 6.53 -8.23
CA ILE A 12 7.03 7.27 -9.15
C ILE A 12 6.34 8.56 -9.62
N ARG A 13 5.09 8.47 -10.08
CA ARG A 13 4.34 9.65 -10.56
C ARG A 13 4.09 10.67 -9.46
N LEU A 14 3.79 10.23 -8.23
CA LEU A 14 3.58 11.16 -7.12
C LEU A 14 4.88 11.88 -6.73
N TYR A 15 6.00 11.17 -6.74
CA TYR A 15 7.32 11.76 -6.50
C TYR A 15 7.69 12.78 -7.60
N GLU A 16 7.43 12.45 -8.86
CA GLU A 16 7.65 13.36 -10.00
C GLU A 16 6.72 14.58 -9.97
N ASN A 17 5.44 14.39 -9.63
CA ASN A 17 4.47 15.47 -9.50
C ASN A 17 4.80 16.44 -8.35
N ALA A 18 5.54 15.98 -7.34
CA ALA A 18 6.10 16.83 -6.29
C ALA A 18 7.37 17.60 -6.73
N GLY A 19 7.66 17.63 -8.04
CA GLY A 19 8.77 18.36 -8.63
C GLY A 19 10.14 17.68 -8.50
N LYS A 20 10.18 16.44 -7.99
CA LYS A 20 11.42 15.66 -7.94
C LYS A 20 11.66 14.95 -9.27
N LYS A 21 12.90 14.61 -9.55
CA LYS A 21 13.27 13.83 -10.73
C LYS A 21 14.06 12.60 -10.33
N PHE A 22 13.83 11.51 -11.04
CA PHE A 22 14.68 10.33 -10.98
C PHE A 22 15.78 10.43 -12.03
N ASP A 23 16.89 9.72 -11.83
CA ASP A 23 17.80 9.41 -12.92
C ASP A 23 17.05 8.51 -13.93
N GLU A 24 17.12 8.90 -15.21
CA GLU A 24 16.44 8.22 -16.32
C GLU A 24 16.95 6.79 -16.53
N LYS A 25 18.17 6.49 -16.08
CA LYS A 25 18.76 5.15 -16.15
C LYS A 25 18.15 4.16 -15.17
N LEU A 26 17.46 4.64 -14.13
CA LEU A 26 16.87 3.78 -13.12
C LEU A 26 15.65 3.04 -13.68
N THR A 27 15.62 1.74 -13.46
CA THR A 27 14.43 0.92 -13.67
C THR A 27 13.31 1.32 -12.70
N LYS A 28 12.05 0.98 -13.01
CA LYS A 28 10.91 1.24 -12.09
C LYS A 28 11.11 0.63 -10.69
N ALA A 29 11.75 -0.53 -10.63
CA ALA A 29 12.06 -1.20 -9.37
C ALA A 29 13.04 -0.37 -8.53
N GLU A 30 14.11 0.12 -9.15
CA GLU A 30 15.13 0.96 -8.48
C GLU A 30 14.55 2.31 -8.07
N LYS A 31 13.69 2.92 -8.91
CA LYS A 31 12.96 4.15 -8.54
C LYS A 31 12.07 3.95 -7.32
N LEU A 32 11.32 2.83 -7.24
CA LEU A 32 10.56 2.51 -6.03
C LEU A 32 11.49 2.34 -4.82
N SER A 33 12.56 1.56 -4.95
CA SER A 33 13.51 1.32 -3.86
C SER A 33 14.17 2.60 -3.37
N LEU A 34 14.42 3.57 -4.26
CA LEU A 34 14.90 4.90 -3.91
C LEU A 34 13.90 5.62 -2.99
N VAL A 35 12.63 5.70 -3.37
CA VAL A 35 11.61 6.37 -2.54
C VAL A 35 11.42 5.66 -1.20
N GLN A 36 11.45 4.33 -1.17
CA GLN A 36 11.42 3.55 0.07
C GLN A 36 12.65 3.85 0.94
N SER A 37 13.83 3.97 0.35
CA SER A 37 15.06 4.33 1.09
C SER A 37 15.01 5.75 1.65
N LEU A 38 14.37 6.69 0.94
CA LEU A 38 14.12 8.05 1.43
C LEU A 38 13.17 8.03 2.63
N LEU A 39 12.10 7.24 2.56
CA LEU A 39 11.18 7.06 3.69
C LEU A 39 11.90 6.54 4.94
N GLU A 40 12.77 5.53 4.80
CA GLU A 40 13.55 5.00 5.93
C GLU A 40 14.51 6.06 6.51
N LYS A 41 14.96 7.01 5.69
CA LYS A 41 15.77 8.17 6.13
C LYS A 41 14.95 9.31 6.71
N GLY A 42 13.62 9.17 6.81
CA GLY A 42 12.72 10.18 7.37
C GLY A 42 12.35 11.31 6.39
N ASP A 43 12.50 11.10 5.09
CA ASP A 43 12.07 12.07 4.07
C ASP A 43 10.54 12.28 4.13
N LYS A 44 10.14 13.54 4.29
CA LYS A 44 8.73 13.91 4.49
C LYS A 44 7.88 13.74 3.24
N LEU A 45 8.45 13.98 2.07
CA LEU A 45 7.73 13.77 0.81
C LEU A 45 7.48 12.28 0.58
N ALA A 46 8.48 11.43 0.84
CA ALA A 46 8.31 9.98 0.73
C ALA A 46 7.22 9.48 1.70
N GLU A 47 7.20 9.97 2.95
CA GLU A 47 6.13 9.69 3.91
C GLU A 47 4.75 10.10 3.38
N GLU A 48 4.60 11.36 2.94
CA GLU A 48 3.33 11.90 2.40
C GLU A 48 2.82 11.10 1.18
N ILE A 49 3.72 10.63 0.30
CA ILE A 49 3.34 9.78 -0.84
C ILE A 49 2.64 8.51 -0.37
N TYR A 50 3.19 7.82 0.64
CA TYR A 50 2.59 6.59 1.16
C TYR A 50 1.35 6.86 2.01
N GLU A 51 1.27 7.99 2.71
CA GLU A 51 0.06 8.44 3.39
C GLU A 51 -1.08 8.63 2.38
N ASN A 52 -0.83 9.36 1.29
CA ASN A 52 -1.79 9.59 0.22
C ASN A 52 -2.27 8.30 -0.45
N ILE A 53 -1.37 7.33 -0.66
CA ILE A 53 -1.75 6.00 -1.16
C ILE A 53 -2.67 5.29 -0.16
N GLY A 54 -2.37 5.37 1.14
CA GLY A 54 -3.21 4.82 2.22
C GLY A 54 -4.59 5.46 2.29
N ILE A 55 -4.67 6.79 2.21
CA ILE A 55 -5.93 7.53 2.16
C ILE A 55 -6.76 7.07 0.96
N PHE A 56 -6.13 6.98 -0.21
CA PHE A 56 -6.81 6.53 -1.42
C PHE A 56 -7.31 5.08 -1.29
N LEU A 57 -6.54 4.19 -0.64
CA LEU A 57 -6.99 2.85 -0.30
C LEU A 57 -8.22 2.89 0.63
N GLY A 58 -8.18 3.70 1.69
CA GLY A 58 -9.27 3.89 2.63
C GLY A 58 -10.59 4.30 1.97
N TYR A 59 -10.56 5.24 1.01
CA TYR A 59 -11.74 5.63 0.23
C TYR A 59 -12.18 4.57 -0.80
N THR A 60 -11.26 3.70 -1.20
CA THR A 60 -11.53 2.66 -2.19
C THR A 60 -12.25 1.46 -1.56
N LEU A 61 -11.88 1.07 -0.34
CA LEU A 61 -12.35 -0.17 0.27
C LEU A 61 -13.86 -0.25 0.56
N PRO A 62 -14.56 0.82 0.99
CA PRO A 62 -16.02 0.78 1.18
C PRO A 62 -16.76 0.41 -0.10
N PHE A 63 -16.27 0.87 -1.25
CA PHE A 63 -16.84 0.52 -2.55
C PHE A 63 -16.72 -0.99 -2.79
N TYR A 64 -15.53 -1.58 -2.60
CA TYR A 64 -15.37 -3.05 -2.73
C TYR A 64 -16.17 -3.82 -1.68
N HIS A 65 -16.25 -3.32 -0.44
CA HIS A 65 -17.03 -3.95 0.62
C HIS A 65 -18.52 -4.03 0.26
N LYS A 66 -19.09 -3.01 -0.39
CA LYS A 66 -20.48 -3.04 -0.87
C LYS A 66 -20.77 -4.22 -1.81
N PHE A 67 -19.81 -4.64 -2.64
CA PHE A 67 -20.01 -5.73 -3.60
C PHE A 67 -19.65 -7.10 -3.03
N TYR A 68 -18.60 -7.18 -2.19
CA TYR A 68 -18.03 -8.45 -1.77
C TYR A 68 -18.25 -8.78 -0.29
N GLY A 69 -18.77 -7.85 0.52
CA GLY A 69 -18.92 -8.02 1.97
C GLY A 69 -17.61 -8.36 2.69
N MET A 70 -16.47 -7.97 2.12
CA MET A 70 -15.16 -8.39 2.58
C MET A 70 -14.86 -7.87 3.99
N LYS A 71 -14.41 -8.77 4.87
CA LYS A 71 -14.06 -8.47 6.27
C LYS A 71 -12.55 -8.45 6.52
N HIS A 72 -11.80 -9.27 5.79
CA HIS A 72 -10.35 -9.36 5.88
C HIS A 72 -9.75 -9.07 4.52
N LEU A 73 -8.71 -8.25 4.48
CA LEU A 73 -7.98 -7.90 3.28
C LEU A 73 -6.48 -8.12 3.48
N LEU A 74 -5.94 -9.08 2.73
CA LEU A 74 -4.50 -9.32 2.67
C LEU A 74 -3.83 -8.36 1.68
N ILE A 75 -2.91 -7.54 2.16
CA ILE A 75 -2.21 -6.53 1.36
C ILE A 75 -0.78 -7.02 1.06
N MET A 76 -0.45 -7.15 -0.22
CA MET A 76 0.82 -7.74 -0.67
C MET A 76 1.44 -6.96 -1.83
N GLY A 77 2.74 -7.15 -2.04
CA GLY A 77 3.49 -6.59 -3.17
C GLY A 77 4.61 -5.63 -2.76
N ARG A 78 5.42 -5.21 -3.75
CA ARG A 78 6.65 -4.43 -3.49
C ARG A 78 6.41 -3.04 -2.90
N VAL A 79 5.26 -2.41 -3.22
CA VAL A 79 4.92 -1.06 -2.75
C VAL A 79 4.75 -1.01 -1.24
N VAL A 80 4.25 -2.09 -0.64
CA VAL A 80 3.92 -2.19 0.79
C VAL A 80 5.05 -2.85 1.59
N SER A 81 6.29 -2.74 1.12
CA SER A 81 7.48 -3.30 1.80
C SER A 81 7.95 -2.38 2.92
N GLY A 82 8.41 -2.96 4.03
CA GLY A 82 8.92 -2.20 5.17
C GLY A 82 7.91 -1.18 5.73
N ARG A 83 8.40 0.00 6.14
CA ARG A 83 7.59 1.06 6.76
C ARG A 83 6.46 1.57 5.86
N ALA A 84 6.64 1.52 4.53
CA ALA A 84 5.64 1.98 3.58
C ALA A 84 4.30 1.24 3.73
N GLY A 85 4.34 -0.08 3.95
CA GLY A 85 3.12 -0.88 4.15
C GLY A 85 2.34 -0.41 5.37
N GLN A 86 3.02 -0.21 6.49
CA GLN A 86 2.39 0.22 7.74
C GLN A 86 1.71 1.59 7.59
N ILE A 87 2.39 2.57 6.97
CA ILE A 87 1.82 3.90 6.69
C ILE A 87 0.54 3.79 5.85
N ILE A 88 0.56 2.97 4.80
CA ILE A 88 -0.62 2.77 3.94
C ILE A 88 -1.79 2.21 4.76
N VAL A 89 -1.55 1.17 5.58
CA VAL A 89 -2.60 0.54 6.39
C VAL A 89 -3.14 1.48 7.45
N ASP A 90 -2.28 2.20 8.16
CA ASP A 90 -2.70 3.09 9.23
C ASP A 90 -3.59 4.22 8.68
N ASN A 91 -3.21 4.82 7.55
CA ASN A 91 -4.01 5.85 6.91
C ASN A 91 -5.31 5.32 6.30
N ALA A 92 -5.29 4.12 5.70
CA ALA A 92 -6.51 3.49 5.23
C ALA A 92 -7.48 3.20 6.38
N LYS A 93 -6.99 2.69 7.52
CA LYS A 93 -7.80 2.45 8.73
C LYS A 93 -8.40 3.73 9.30
N LYS A 94 -7.65 4.84 9.32
CA LYS A 94 -8.16 6.15 9.74
C LYS A 94 -9.35 6.57 8.89
N VAL A 95 -9.20 6.57 7.56
CA VAL A 95 -10.29 6.93 6.63
C VAL A 95 -11.51 6.02 6.81
N LEU A 96 -11.30 4.70 6.88
CA LEU A 96 -12.39 3.73 7.08
C LEU A 96 -13.19 4.01 8.37
N LYS A 97 -12.49 4.35 9.45
CA LYS A 97 -13.10 4.65 10.74
C LYS A 97 -13.82 6.01 10.73
N GLU A 98 -13.14 7.06 10.28
CA GLU A 98 -13.60 8.44 10.41
C GLU A 98 -14.72 8.78 9.43
N GLU A 99 -14.63 8.28 8.19
CA GLU A 99 -15.53 8.68 7.10
C GLU A 99 -16.67 7.68 6.88
N PHE A 100 -16.46 6.41 7.24
CA PHE A 100 -17.38 5.32 6.90
C PHE A 100 -17.87 4.52 8.11
N ASN A 101 -17.26 4.69 9.29
CA ASN A 101 -17.48 3.84 10.45
C ASN A 101 -17.45 2.34 10.09
N LEU A 102 -16.52 1.96 9.19
CA LEU A 102 -16.42 0.62 8.62
C LEU A 102 -15.16 -0.07 9.12
N GLU A 103 -15.30 -1.30 9.61
CA GLU A 103 -14.17 -2.11 10.06
C GLU A 103 -13.83 -3.19 9.03
N ILE A 104 -12.62 -3.11 8.47
CA ILE A 104 -12.02 -4.14 7.63
C ILE A 104 -10.64 -4.45 8.22
N ASP A 105 -10.38 -5.72 8.46
CA ASP A 105 -9.09 -6.19 8.96
C ASP A 105 -8.06 -6.19 7.83
N LEU A 106 -7.22 -5.14 7.81
CA LEU A 106 -6.13 -4.98 6.86
C LEU A 106 -4.88 -5.68 7.37
N ILE A 107 -4.49 -6.76 6.68
CA ILE A 107 -3.40 -7.64 7.07
C ILE A 107 -2.19 -7.38 6.17
N LEU A 108 -1.07 -6.98 6.77
CA LEU A 108 0.25 -6.94 6.14
C LEU A 108 1.05 -8.18 6.58
N PRO A 109 1.32 -9.13 5.68
CA PRO A 109 2.18 -10.26 6.01
C PRO A 109 3.61 -9.79 6.33
N ASP A 110 4.27 -10.48 7.24
CA ASP A 110 5.71 -10.28 7.46
C ASP A 110 6.53 -10.63 6.20
N GLU A 111 7.76 -10.11 6.10
CA GLU A 111 8.60 -10.28 4.90
C GLU A 111 8.93 -11.76 4.59
N LYS A 112 8.91 -12.63 5.62
CA LYS A 112 9.10 -14.07 5.46
C LYS A 112 7.88 -14.72 4.81
N SER A 113 6.69 -14.27 5.21
CA SER A 113 5.39 -14.67 4.69
C SER A 113 5.19 -14.13 3.27
N LYS A 114 5.67 -12.94 2.93
CA LYS A 114 5.59 -12.43 1.55
C LYS A 114 6.23 -13.35 0.50
N ARG A 115 7.24 -14.17 0.87
CA ARG A 115 7.90 -15.14 -0.03
C ARG A 115 7.06 -16.39 -0.32
N VAL A 116 6.13 -16.73 0.57
CA VAL A 116 5.21 -17.87 0.38
C VAL A 116 3.94 -17.45 -0.38
N GLY A 117 3.81 -16.15 -0.72
CA GLY A 117 2.89 -15.64 -1.74
C GLY A 117 1.42 -16.04 -1.54
N GLN A 118 0.76 -16.46 -2.62
CA GLN A 118 -0.64 -16.90 -2.61
C GLN A 118 -0.89 -18.15 -1.76
N SER A 119 0.15 -18.94 -1.46
CA SER A 119 0.01 -20.12 -0.61
C SER A 119 -0.37 -19.75 0.82
N ILE A 120 -0.03 -18.55 1.29
CA ILE A 120 -0.52 -18.05 2.59
C ILE A 120 -2.00 -17.78 2.54
N ALA A 121 -2.51 -17.08 1.53
CA ALA A 121 -3.94 -16.84 1.40
C ALA A 121 -4.71 -18.17 1.36
N SER A 122 -4.20 -19.17 0.63
CA SER A 122 -4.81 -20.50 0.61
C SER A 122 -4.72 -21.23 1.96
N ALA A 123 -3.63 -21.08 2.71
CA ALA A 123 -3.45 -21.74 4.01
C ALA A 123 -4.22 -21.05 5.14
N SER A 124 -4.41 -19.73 5.08
CA SER A 124 -5.14 -18.96 6.10
C SER A 124 -6.66 -19.05 5.95
N LEU A 125 -7.17 -19.53 4.80
CA LEU A 125 -8.59 -19.78 4.58
C LEU A 125 -9.10 -21.10 5.18
N VAL A 126 -8.22 -22.03 5.59
CA VAL A 126 -8.59 -23.38 6.07
C VAL A 126 -9.05 -23.39 7.55
N LYS A 127 -9.24 -22.22 8.16
CA LYS A 127 -9.81 -22.10 9.52
C LYS A 127 -11.23 -21.52 9.49
N ILE A 128 -12.11 -22.13 8.68
CA ILE A 128 -13.56 -22.04 8.81
C ILE A 128 -14.08 -23.47 8.95
#